data_AF-A0A016SKV6-F1
#
_entry.id   AF-A0A016SKV6-F1
#
_cell.length_a   1.000
_cell.length_b   1.000
_cell.length_c   1.000
_cell.angle_alpha   90.00
_cell.angle_beta   90.00
_cell.angle_gamma   90.00
#
_symmetry.space_group_name_H-M   'P 1'
#
loop_
_entity.id
_entity.type
_entity.pdbx_description
1 polymer ?
#
loop_
_entity_poly.entity_id
_entity_poly.type
_entity_poly.pdbx_seq_one_letter_code
_entity_poly.pdbx_strand_id
1 'polypeptide(L)'
;MFELAFIAVCLLILAYIAVKVAKSGFFSNLQPAVTDAPKYLGHSLTIYYKHHIGAYSGVGSIFNEVRELLPAGATTFGIYYDNPRERDEHLLQSAVGVIFAEDSKPLFTDNYAQQLTRRGYEKMVLPKVFISLFTPLYYIILVWPSG
;
A
#
# COMPACT_ATOMS: atom_id res chain seq x y z
N MET A 1 5.45 -25.18 40.93
CA MET A 1 5.07 -23.75 40.71
C MET A 1 5.66 -23.18 39.43
N PHE A 2 6.92 -23.50 39.08
CA PHE A 2 7.54 -23.04 37.85
C PHE A 2 6.95 -23.64 36.55
N GLU A 3 6.48 -24.89 36.56
CA GLU A 3 5.91 -25.49 35.33
C GLU A 3 4.58 -24.84 34.92
N LEU A 4 3.71 -24.52 35.88
CA LEU A 4 2.45 -23.82 35.62
C LEU A 4 2.70 -22.41 35.07
N ALA A 5 3.70 -21.70 35.60
CA ALA A 5 4.08 -20.38 35.09
C ALA A 5 4.67 -20.46 33.68
N PHE A 6 5.49 -21.47 33.39
CA PHE A 6 6.04 -21.71 32.06
C PHE A 6 4.94 -22.01 31.03
N ILE A 7 4.00 -22.90 31.38
CA ILE A 7 2.85 -23.22 30.53
C ILE A 7 1.99 -21.97 30.28
N ALA A 8 1.73 -21.16 31.32
CA ALA A 8 0.96 -19.92 31.18
C ALA A 8 1.63 -18.91 30.23
N VAL A 9 2.96 -18.75 30.30
CA VAL A 9 3.72 -17.87 29.39
C VAL A 9 3.67 -18.39 27.94
N CYS A 10 3.84 -19.70 27.73
CA CYS A 10 3.71 -20.29 26.40
C CYS A 10 2.31 -20.06 25.80
N LEU A 11 1.25 -20.21 26.59
CA LEU A 11 -0.12 -19.94 26.15
C LEU A 11 -0.36 -18.46 25.81
N LEU A 12 0.21 -17.53 26.58
CA LEU A 12 0.13 -16.10 26.29
C LEU A 12 0.85 -15.74 24.98
N ILE A 13 2.02 -16.31 24.73
CA ILE A 13 2.77 -16.10 23.48
C ILE A 13 1.98 -16.65 22.30
N LEU A 14 1.43 -17.86 22.40
CA LEU A 14 0.60 -18.46 21.35
C LEU A 14 -0.66 -17.62 21.08
N ALA A 15 -1.34 -17.14 22.13
CA ALA A 15 -2.49 -16.26 21.99
C ALA A 15 -2.12 -14.94 21.30
N TYR A 16 -0.98 -14.34 21.66
CA TYR A 16 -0.49 -13.12 21.03
C TYR A 16 -0.20 -13.31 19.53
N ILE A 17 0.48 -14.41 19.17
CA ILE A 17 0.75 -14.77 17.78
C ILE A 17 -0.56 -15.01 17.02
N ALA A 18 -1.50 -15.76 17.60
CA ALA A 18 -2.80 -16.03 16.98
C ALA A 18 -3.58 -14.74 16.68
N VAL A 19 -3.60 -13.78 17.62
CA VAL A 19 -4.23 -12.47 17.41
C VAL A 19 -3.53 -11.69 16.30
N LYS A 20 -2.20 -11.73 16.22
CA LYS A 20 -1.44 -11.07 15.15
C LYS A 20 -1.73 -11.68 13.78
N VAL A 21 -1.77 -13.01 13.67
CA VAL A 21 -2.05 -13.74 12.42
C VAL A 21 -3.50 -13.51 11.97
N ALA A 22 -4.46 -13.50 12.91
CA ALA A 22 -5.84 -13.18 12.60
C ALA A 22 -6.00 -11.75 12.09
N LYS A 23 -5.31 -10.78 12.70
CA LYS A 23 -5.34 -9.36 12.29
C LYS A 23 -4.53 -9.07 11.02
N SER A 24 -3.56 -9.91 10.66
CA SER A 24 -2.75 -9.72 9.44
C SER A 24 -3.50 -10.11 8.17
N GLY A 25 -4.69 -10.69 8.28
CA GLY A 25 -5.45 -11.18 7.15
C GLY A 25 -4.89 -12.47 6.54
N PHE A 26 -4.12 -13.26 7.31
CA PHE A 26 -3.55 -14.52 6.84
C PHE A 26 -4.62 -15.54 6.42
N PHE A 27 -5.81 -15.49 7.04
CA PHE A 27 -6.96 -16.31 6.70
C PHE A 27 -7.96 -15.60 5.78
N SER A 28 -7.66 -14.37 5.36
CA SER A 28 -8.51 -13.64 4.41
C SER A 28 -8.36 -14.30 3.03
N ASN A 29 -9.41 -14.97 2.56
CA ASN A 29 -9.50 -15.29 1.15
C ASN A 29 -9.65 -13.97 0.39
N LEU A 30 -8.57 -13.56 -0.29
CA LEU A 30 -8.55 -12.40 -1.17
C LEU A 30 -9.35 -12.74 -2.42
N GLN A 31 -10.67 -12.65 -2.32
CA GLN A 31 -11.52 -12.74 -3.50
C GLN A 31 -11.43 -11.41 -4.24
N PRO A 32 -10.96 -11.39 -5.50
CA PRO A 32 -11.00 -10.20 -6.31
C PRO A 32 -12.47 -9.84 -6.55
N ALA A 33 -12.95 -8.78 -5.90
CA ALA A 33 -14.25 -8.24 -6.18
C ALA A 33 -14.11 -7.17 -7.25
N VAL A 34 -14.82 -7.36 -8.37
CA VAL A 34 -15.03 -6.30 -9.36
C VAL A 34 -16.05 -5.36 -8.74
N THR A 35 -15.63 -4.13 -8.44
CA THR A 35 -16.53 -3.09 -7.93
C THR A 35 -16.60 -1.93 -8.92
N ASP A 36 -17.82 -1.48 -9.18
CA ASP A 36 -18.10 -0.30 -10.02
C ASP A 36 -17.90 1.02 -9.26
N ALA A 37 -17.64 0.94 -7.94
CA ALA A 37 -17.42 2.09 -7.06
C ALA A 37 -16.20 1.89 -6.14
N PRO A 38 -14.97 1.83 -6.70
CA PRO A 38 -13.76 1.73 -5.89
C PRO A 38 -13.59 3.00 -5.06
N LYS A 39 -13.57 2.86 -3.72
CA LYS A 39 -13.55 3.94 -2.71
C LYS A 39 -12.57 5.09 -3.01
N TYR A 40 -11.42 4.76 -3.61
CA TYR A 40 -10.37 5.74 -3.92
C TYR A 40 -10.18 5.97 -5.42
N LEU A 41 -10.71 5.12 -6.31
CA LEU A 41 -10.48 5.22 -7.77
C LEU A 41 -11.68 5.71 -8.57
N GLY A 42 -12.82 5.92 -7.90
CA GLY A 42 -14.02 6.53 -8.49
C GLY A 42 -13.87 8.03 -8.80
N HIS A 43 -12.72 8.61 -8.46
CA HIS A 43 -12.37 10.03 -8.54
C HIS A 43 -11.01 10.20 -9.24
N SER A 44 -10.75 11.39 -9.78
CA SER A 44 -9.42 11.74 -10.29
C SER A 44 -8.47 11.92 -9.10
N LEU A 45 -7.37 11.16 -9.05
CA LEU A 45 -6.42 11.23 -7.95
C LEU A 45 -5.16 12.00 -8.38
N THR A 46 -4.80 13.04 -7.63
CA THR A 46 -3.44 13.57 -7.71
C THR A 46 -2.56 12.84 -6.71
N ILE A 47 -1.50 12.22 -7.22
CA ILE A 47 -0.58 11.42 -6.44
C ILE A 47 0.84 11.99 -6.54
N TYR A 48 1.61 11.78 -5.46
CA TYR A 48 3.06 11.92 -5.48
C TYR A 48 3.68 10.55 -5.31
N TYR A 49 4.54 10.13 -6.23
CA TYR A 49 5.08 8.77 -6.29
C TYR A 49 6.59 8.76 -6.51
N LYS A 50 7.23 7.68 -6.07
CA LYS A 50 8.63 7.37 -6.34
C LYS A 50 8.67 6.05 -7.10
N HIS A 51 9.37 6.05 -8.23
CA HIS A 51 9.55 4.85 -9.02
C HIS A 51 10.63 3.96 -8.39
N HIS A 52 10.42 2.66 -8.45
CA HIS A 52 11.32 1.65 -7.94
C HIS A 52 11.41 0.48 -8.92
N ILE A 53 12.65 0.11 -9.23
CA ILE A 53 12.98 -1.06 -10.04
C ILE A 53 13.71 -2.05 -9.14
N GLY A 54 13.19 -3.28 -9.10
CA GLY A 54 13.71 -4.35 -8.28
C GLY A 54 12.59 -5.13 -7.60
N ALA A 55 12.98 -6.15 -6.81
CA ALA A 55 12.04 -7.10 -6.24
C ALA A 55 10.96 -6.39 -5.40
N TYR A 56 9.70 -6.82 -5.55
CA TYR A 56 8.57 -6.26 -4.81
C TYR A 56 8.70 -6.43 -3.28
N SER A 57 9.51 -7.38 -2.81
CA SER A 57 9.88 -7.52 -1.39
C SER A 57 10.59 -6.28 -0.84
N GLY A 58 11.32 -5.52 -1.68
CA GLY A 58 12.02 -4.29 -1.31
C GLY A 58 11.09 -3.08 -1.13
N VAL A 59 9.87 -3.14 -1.68
CA VAL A 59 8.91 -2.03 -1.72
C VAL A 59 8.42 -1.64 -0.32
N GLY A 60 8.45 -2.56 0.65
CA GLY A 60 8.11 -2.28 2.04
C GLY A 60 8.98 -1.19 2.69
N SER A 61 10.25 -1.08 2.29
CA SER A 61 11.14 -0.01 2.76
C SER A 61 10.68 1.37 2.31
N ILE A 62 10.18 1.48 1.06
CA ILE A 62 9.65 2.71 0.48
C ILE A 62 8.34 3.09 1.18
N PHE A 63 7.47 2.12 1.47
CA PHE A 63 6.26 2.39 2.27
C PHE A 63 6.58 2.92 3.67
N ASN A 64 7.65 2.43 4.29
CA ASN A 64 8.09 2.93 5.59
C ASN A 64 8.65 4.36 5.48
N GLU A 65 9.47 4.65 4.46
CA GLU A 65 9.96 6.01 4.19
C GLU A 65 8.81 7.00 4.00
N VAL A 66 7.81 6.60 3.19
CA VAL A 66 6.60 7.41 2.98
C VAL A 66 5.87 7.61 4.31
N ARG A 67 5.70 6.56 5.11
CA ARG A 67 4.99 6.62 6.40
C ARG A 67 5.60 7.57 7.39
N GLU A 68 6.92 7.65 7.45
CA GLU A 68 7.62 8.62 8.29
C GLU A 68 7.32 10.07 7.90
N LEU A 69 6.92 10.29 6.64
CA LEU A 69 6.59 11.60 6.10
C LEU A 69 5.09 11.90 6.12
N LEU A 70 4.23 10.93 6.43
CA LEU A 70 2.79 11.10 6.33
C LEU A 70 2.27 12.08 7.39
N PRO A 71 1.58 13.16 6.99
CA PRO A 71 0.72 13.89 7.90
C PRO A 71 -0.47 13.01 8.33
N ALA A 72 -1.07 13.31 9.47
CA ALA A 72 -2.22 12.56 9.99
C ALA A 72 -3.34 12.46 8.93
N GLY A 73 -3.76 11.24 8.61
CA GLY A 73 -4.83 10.97 7.65
C GLY A 73 -4.38 10.78 6.19
N ALA A 74 -3.08 10.85 5.89
CA ALA A 74 -2.57 10.58 4.56
C ALA A 74 -2.64 9.09 4.18
N THR A 75 -3.09 8.83 2.96
CA THR A 75 -3.25 7.48 2.40
C THR A 75 -2.11 7.17 1.45
N THR A 76 -1.45 6.03 1.65
CA THR A 76 -0.39 5.53 0.76
C THR A 76 -0.96 4.57 -0.28
N PHE A 77 -0.33 4.52 -1.45
CA PHE A 77 -0.69 3.58 -2.51
C PHE A 77 0.56 2.94 -3.11
N GLY A 78 0.37 1.81 -3.79
CA GLY A 78 1.39 1.15 -4.60
C GLY A 78 0.82 0.68 -5.94
N ILE A 79 1.54 0.99 -7.02
CA ILE A 79 1.27 0.49 -8.38
C ILE A 79 2.36 -0.52 -8.71
N TYR A 80 1.95 -1.69 -9.19
CA TYR A 80 2.85 -2.76 -9.59
C TYR A 80 2.59 -3.03 -11.07
N TYR A 81 3.61 -2.80 -11.91
CA TYR A 81 3.44 -2.79 -13.36
C TYR A 81 3.64 -4.17 -13.98
N ASP A 82 4.45 -5.02 -13.34
CA ASP A 82 4.87 -6.30 -13.90
C ASP A 82 4.32 -7.49 -13.12
N ASN A 83 4.13 -8.61 -13.82
CA ASN A 83 3.85 -9.90 -13.20
C ASN A 83 5.17 -10.52 -12.67
N PRO A 84 5.31 -10.70 -11.34
CA PRO A 84 6.55 -11.24 -10.74
C PRO A 84 6.82 -12.70 -11.09
N ARG A 85 5.86 -13.41 -11.70
CA ARG A 85 6.05 -14.78 -12.20
C ARG A 85 6.63 -14.86 -13.60
N GLU A 86 6.53 -13.77 -14.37
CA GLU A 86 6.92 -13.73 -15.78
C GLU A 86 8.15 -12.87 -16.04
N ARG A 87 8.41 -11.90 -15.16
CA ARG A 87 9.53 -10.97 -15.30
C ARG A 87 10.53 -11.19 -14.16
N ASP A 88 11.81 -11.06 -14.49
CA ASP A 88 12.90 -11.21 -13.53
C ASP A 88 12.77 -10.18 -12.39
N GLU A 89 13.03 -10.64 -11.16
CA GLU A 89 12.83 -9.84 -9.94
C GLU A 89 13.56 -8.49 -9.96
N HIS A 90 14.76 -8.44 -10.54
CA HIS A 90 15.58 -7.23 -10.62
C HIS A 90 15.10 -6.21 -11.66
N LEU A 91 14.12 -6.57 -12.49
CA LEU A 91 13.53 -5.74 -13.53
C LEU A 91 12.07 -5.37 -13.24
N LEU A 92 11.53 -5.81 -12.12
CA LEU A 92 10.16 -5.50 -11.72
C LEU A 92 10.02 -4.02 -11.38
N GLN A 93 9.00 -3.40 -11.95
CA GLN A 93 8.73 -1.98 -11.80
C GLN A 93 7.55 -1.75 -10.86
N SER A 94 7.72 -0.78 -9.98
CA SER A 94 6.71 -0.36 -9.02
C SER A 94 6.75 1.15 -8.81
N ALA A 95 5.61 1.73 -8.43
CA ALA A 95 5.51 3.11 -8.01
C ALA A 95 4.80 3.16 -6.65
N VAL A 96 5.43 3.79 -5.66
CA VAL A 96 4.85 3.93 -4.31
C VAL A 96 4.78 5.40 -3.94
N GLY A 97 3.70 5.78 -3.26
CA GLY A 97 3.61 7.13 -2.75
C GLY A 97 2.33 7.45 -2.02
N VAL A 98 1.91 8.70 -2.11
CA VAL A 98 0.79 9.27 -1.35
C VAL A 98 -0.28 9.88 -2.25
N ILE A 99 -1.54 9.69 -1.84
CA ILE A 99 -2.67 10.41 -2.43
C ILE A 99 -2.67 11.83 -1.85
N PHE A 100 -2.57 12.83 -2.72
CA PHE A 100 -2.47 14.23 -2.32
C PHE A 100 -3.75 15.03 -2.60
N ALA A 101 -4.51 14.68 -3.63
CA ALA A 101 -5.79 15.31 -3.93
C ALA A 101 -6.79 14.30 -4.51
N GLU A 102 -8.07 14.54 -4.24
CA GLU A 102 -9.20 13.83 -4.83
C GLU A 102 -10.06 14.86 -5.60
N ASP A 103 -10.37 14.58 -6.87
CA ASP A 103 -11.11 15.48 -7.77
C ASP A 103 -10.57 16.93 -7.78
N SER A 104 -9.24 17.06 -7.83
CA SER A 104 -8.52 18.34 -7.80
C SER A 104 -8.64 19.13 -6.48
N LYS A 105 -9.25 18.56 -5.44
CA LYS A 105 -9.27 19.15 -4.10
C LYS A 105 -8.06 18.66 -3.29
N PRO A 106 -7.09 19.53 -2.98
CA PRO A 106 -5.92 19.14 -2.20
C PRO A 106 -6.33 18.72 -0.78
N LEU A 107 -5.84 17.56 -0.35
CA LEU A 107 -6.01 17.03 1.01
C LEU A 107 -4.96 17.60 1.97
N PHE A 108 -3.82 18.04 1.42
CA PHE A 108 -2.66 18.53 2.18
C PHE A 108 -2.17 19.88 1.65
N THR A 109 -1.32 20.53 2.42
CA THR A 109 -0.78 21.86 2.12
C THR A 109 0.32 21.79 1.06
N ASP A 110 0.54 22.92 0.37
CA ASP A 110 1.61 23.04 -0.64
C ASP A 110 3.01 22.86 -0.06
N ASN A 111 3.20 23.14 1.24
CA ASN A 111 4.46 22.87 1.92
C ASN A 111 4.77 21.36 1.89
N TYR A 112 3.78 20.51 2.14
CA TYR A 112 3.95 19.06 2.07
C TYR A 112 4.27 18.59 0.65
N ALA A 113 3.61 19.17 -0.36
CA ALA A 113 3.94 18.91 -1.77
C ALA A 113 5.42 19.25 -2.07
N GLN A 114 5.92 20.40 -1.61
CA GLN A 114 7.32 20.77 -1.81
C GLN A 114 8.29 19.81 -1.10
N GLN A 115 7.95 19.33 0.10
CA GLN A 115 8.76 18.34 0.81
C GLN A 115 8.86 17.02 0.04
N LEU A 116 7.74 16.55 -0.52
CA LEU A 116 7.70 15.35 -1.35
C LEU A 116 8.58 15.51 -2.60
N THR A 117 8.43 16.62 -3.34
CA THR A 117 9.25 16.89 -4.52
C THR A 117 10.75 16.96 -4.18
N ARG A 118 11.11 17.58 -3.05
CA ARG A 118 12.52 17.63 -2.58
C ARG A 118 13.11 16.27 -2.26
N ARG A 119 12.28 15.30 -1.89
CA ARG A 119 12.68 13.90 -1.62
C ARG A 119 12.64 13.00 -2.87
N GLY A 120 12.40 13.60 -4.04
CA GLY A 120 12.41 12.90 -5.32
C GLY A 120 11.08 12.22 -5.67
N TYR A 121 9.97 12.65 -5.06
CA TYR A 121 8.64 12.20 -5.49
C TYR A 121 8.16 13.04 -6.67
N GLU A 122 7.62 12.36 -7.67
CA GLU A 122 7.05 12.96 -8.88
C GLU A 122 5.54 13.09 -8.74
N LYS A 123 4.97 14.17 -9.30
CA LYS A 123 3.53 14.40 -9.31
C LYS A 123 2.91 13.76 -10.55
N MET A 124 1.85 12.96 -10.35
CA MET A 124 1.03 12.41 -11.44
C MET A 124 -0.45 12.56 -11.11
N VAL A 125 -1.27 12.69 -12.15
CA VAL A 125 -2.73 12.65 -12.03
C VAL A 125 -3.20 11.32 -12.61
N LEU A 126 -3.76 10.47 -11.77
CA LEU A 126 -4.42 9.24 -12.18
C LEU A 126 -5.84 9.57 -12.63
N PRO A 127 -6.23 9.21 -13.86
CA PRO A 127 -7.59 9.37 -14.32
C PRO A 127 -8.52 8.47 -13.52
N LYS A 128 -9.79 8.84 -13.45
CA LYS A 128 -10.85 8.02 -12.87
C LYS A 128 -10.89 6.65 -13.56
N VAL A 129 -10.94 5.58 -12.77
CA VAL A 129 -11.06 4.21 -13.27
C VAL A 129 -12.44 3.66 -12.90
N PHE A 130 -13.13 3.07 -13.88
CA PHE A 130 -14.49 2.55 -13.71
C PHE A 130 -14.53 1.10 -13.20
N ILE A 131 -13.43 0.34 -13.39
CA ILE A 131 -13.33 -1.07 -13.01
C ILE A 131 -12.00 -1.27 -12.29
N SER A 132 -12.04 -1.67 -11.02
CA SER A 132 -10.85 -2.02 -10.25
C SER A 132 -11.05 -3.35 -9.54
N LEU A 133 -10.01 -4.17 -9.55
CA LEU A 133 -9.90 -5.32 -8.64
C LEU A 133 -9.46 -4.77 -7.29
N PHE A 134 -10.32 -4.86 -6.29
CA PHE A 134 -10.02 -4.39 -4.94
C PHE A 134 -9.79 -5.56 -4.00
N THR A 135 -8.71 -5.48 -3.22
CA THR A 135 -8.46 -6.38 -2.08
C THR A 135 -8.47 -5.57 -0.78
N PRO A 136 -9.25 -5.96 0.23
CA PRO A 136 -9.29 -5.26 1.51
C PRO A 136 -8.05 -5.58 2.36
N LEU A 137 -6.94 -4.93 2.03
CA LEU A 137 -5.84 -4.67 2.96
C LEU A 137 -5.53 -3.16 2.90
N TYR A 138 -4.81 -2.66 3.90
CA TYR A 138 -4.52 -1.23 4.13
C TYR A 138 -3.78 -0.49 2.99
N TYR A 139 -3.67 -1.08 1.80
CA TYR A 139 -2.99 -0.57 0.62
C TYR A 139 -3.90 -0.73 -0.59
N ILE A 140 -4.02 0.34 -1.38
CA ILE A 140 -4.58 0.24 -2.73
C ILE A 140 -3.47 -0.34 -3.60
N ILE A 141 -3.66 -1.58 -4.06
CA ILE A 141 -2.80 -2.23 -5.04
C ILE A 141 -3.46 -2.01 -6.40
N LEU A 142 -2.85 -1.16 -7.23
CA LEU A 142 -3.24 -1.04 -8.62
C LEU A 142 -2.35 -1.97 -9.44
N VAL A 143 -2.95 -3.04 -9.96
CA VAL A 143 -2.33 -3.88 -10.97
C VAL A 143 -2.74 -3.31 -12.32
N TRP A 144 -1.78 -2.75 -13.05
CA TRP A 144 -2.03 -2.30 -14.41
C TRP A 144 -1.97 -3.52 -15.33
N PRO A 145 -2.99 -3.78 -16.18
CA PRO A 145 -2.87 -4.82 -17.18
C PRO A 145 -1.80 -4.38 -18.19
N SER A 146 -0.66 -5.09 -18.20
CA SER A 146 0.31 -5.01 -19.30
C SER A 146 -0.41 -5.43 -20.58
N GLY A 147 -0.60 -4.47 -21.49
CA GLY A 147 -1.07 -4.72 -22.85
C GLY A 147 -0.02 -5.41 -23.71
#